data_AF-A0A9W4DMA9-F1
#
_entry.id   AF-A0A9W4DMA9-F1
#
_cell.length_a   1.000
_cell.length_b   1.000
_cell.length_c   1.000
_cell.angle_alpha   90.00
_cell.angle_beta   90.00
_cell.angle_gamma   90.00
#
_symmetry.space_group_name_H-M   'P 1'
#
loop_
_entity.id
_entity.type
_entity.pdbx_description
1 polymer ?
#
loop_
_entity_poly.entity_id
_entity_poly.type
_entity_poly.pdbx_seq_one_letter_code
_entity_poly.pdbx_strand_id
1 'polypeptide(L)' 'MPYTGDPMTAAELRDRAVRRLTATPRPTTEDIAEADAWARIAISASISETGTTPPEQAH' A
#
# COMPACT_ATOMS: atom_id res chain seq x y z
N MET A 1 20.50 -0.19 2.23
CA MET A 1 20.33 1.07 1.48
C MET A 1 19.11 1.77 2.06
N PRO A 2 19.17 3.06 2.44
CA PRO A 2 17.96 3.79 2.77
C PRO A 2 17.11 3.84 1.51
N TYR A 3 15.82 3.55 1.64
CA TYR A 3 14.87 3.61 0.53
C TYR A 3 14.68 5.09 0.14
N THR A 4 15.54 5.60 -0.73
CA THR A 4 15.36 6.89 -1.43
C THR A 4 14.40 6.66 -2.59
N GLY A 5 13.13 6.46 -2.27
CA GLY A 5 12.04 6.52 -3.25
C GLY A 5 11.18 7.70 -2.87
N ASP A 6 10.92 8.60 -3.82
CA ASP A 6 9.84 9.58 -3.75
C ASP A 6 8.57 8.96 -3.14
N PRO A 7 7.75 9.74 -2.42
CA PRO A 7 6.51 9.24 -1.83
C PRO A 7 5.58 8.78 -2.96
N MET A 8 5.61 7.48 -3.29
CA MET A 8 4.67 6.87 -4.22
C MET A 8 3.27 6.98 -3.63
N THR A 9 2.34 7.43 -4.46
CA THR A 9 0.93 7.55 -4.10
C THR A 9 0.32 6.17 -3.81
N ALA A 10 -0.81 6.15 -3.10
CA ALA A 10 -1.55 4.91 -2.85
C ALA A 10 -1.97 4.21 -4.16
N ALA A 11 -2.18 4.95 -5.26
CA ALA A 11 -2.50 4.39 -6.57
C ALA A 11 -1.31 3.66 -7.19
N GLU A 12 -0.11 4.25 -7.13
CA GLU A 12 1.13 3.65 -7.65
C GLU A 12 1.53 2.38 -6.89
N LEU A 13 1.36 2.38 -5.57
CA LEU A 13 1.60 1.19 -4.74
C LEU A 13 0.66 0.04 -5.10
N ARG A 14 -0.62 0.34 -5.39
CA ARG A 14 -1.60 -0.67 -5.85
C ARG A 14 -1.26 -1.19 -7.23
N ASP A 15 -0.92 -0.32 -8.18
CA ASP A 15 -0.49 -0.72 -9.53
C ASP A 15 0.76 -1.62 -9.47
N ARG A 16 1.72 -1.30 -8.60
CA ARG A 16 2.93 -2.09 -8.39
C ARG A 16 2.62 -3.50 -7.88
N ALA A 17 1.73 -3.63 -6.90
CA ALA A 17 1.30 -4.93 -6.38
C ALA A 17 0.63 -5.79 -7.46
N VAL A 18 -0.28 -5.20 -8.23
CA VAL A 18 -0.98 -5.89 -9.33
C VAL A 18 0.00 -6.34 -10.40
N ARG A 19 0.93 -5.47 -10.84
CA ARG A 19 1.95 -5.85 -11.83
C ARG A 19 2.83 -6.99 -11.34
N ARG A 20 3.23 -6.99 -10.07
CA ARG A 20 4.08 -8.05 -9.52
C ARG A 20 3.38 -9.41 -9.55
N LEU A 21 2.11 -9.46 -9.16
CA LEU A 21 1.33 -10.69 -9.13
C LEU A 21 0.91 -11.18 -10.53
N THR A 22 0.70 -10.27 -11.48
CA THR A 22 0.31 -10.61 -12.86
C THR A 22 1.50 -10.91 -13.77
N ALA A 23 2.70 -10.40 -13.47
CA ALA A 23 3.92 -10.70 -14.21
C ALA A 23 4.43 -12.14 -13.98
N THR A 24 4.07 -12.75 -12.85
CA THR A 24 4.52 -14.10 -12.49
C THR A 24 3.35 -15.09 -12.58
N PRO A 25 3.35 -16.07 -13.51
CA PRO A 25 2.25 -17.03 -13.66
C PRO A 25 1.99 -17.91 -12.42
N ARG A 26 3.00 -18.05 -11.56
CA ARG A 26 2.92 -18.69 -10.24
C ARG A 26 3.73 -17.84 -9.26
N PRO A 27 3.14 -16.79 -8.67
CA PRO A 27 3.84 -15.96 -7.70
C PRO A 27 4.24 -16.81 -6.50
N THR A 28 5.44 -16.57 -5.99
CA THR A 28 5.94 -17.23 -4.78
C THR A 28 5.30 -16.62 -3.54
N THR A 29 5.45 -17.27 -2.39
CA THR A 29 5.01 -16.70 -1.10
C THR A 29 5.68 -15.35 -0.82
N GLU A 30 6.93 -15.16 -1.26
CA GLU A 30 7.65 -13.89 -1.12
C GLU A 30 7.03 -12.79 -1.98
N ASP A 31 6.67 -13.10 -3.24
CA ASP A 31 6.00 -12.16 -4.13
C ASP A 31 4.65 -11.70 -3.58
N ILE A 32 3.90 -12.62 -2.97
CA ILE A 32 2.60 -12.34 -2.33
C ILE A 32 2.81 -11.46 -1.08
N ALA A 33 3.79 -11.79 -0.24
CA ALA A 33 4.11 -11.02 0.96
C ALA A 33 4.56 -9.58 0.62
N GLU A 34 5.34 -9.41 -0.45
CA GLU A 34 5.78 -8.10 -0.90
C GLU A 34 4.62 -7.26 -1.47
N ALA A 35 3.74 -7.88 -2.27
CA ALA A 35 2.54 -7.22 -2.79
C ALA A 35 1.56 -6.82 -1.67
N ASP A 36 1.39 -7.67 -0.65
CA ASP A 36 0.57 -7.39 0.54
C ASP A 36 1.15 -6.21 1.34
N ALA A 37 2.47 -6.17 1.54
CA ALA A 37 3.12 -5.06 2.22
C ALA A 37 2.85 -3.72 1.51
N TRP A 38 2.93 -3.67 0.18
CA TRP A 38 2.60 -2.45 -0.58
C TRP A 38 1.12 -2.08 -0.48
N ALA A 39 0.21 -3.06 -0.50
CA ALA A 39 -1.23 -2.81 -0.33
C ALA A 39 -1.54 -2.21 1.06
N ARG A 40 -0.89 -2.71 2.11
CA ARG A 40 -1.04 -2.19 3.48
C ARG A 40 -0.52 -0.76 3.61
N ILE A 41 0.65 -0.46 3.02
CA ILE A 41 1.18 0.92 2.98
C ILE A 41 0.22 1.84 2.23
N ALA A 42 -0.35 1.41 1.11
CA ALA A 42 -1.30 2.20 0.34
C ALA A 42 -2.58 2.53 1.13
N ILE A 43 -3.08 1.59 1.94
CA ILE A 43 -4.22 1.80 2.84
C ILE A 43 -3.87 2.82 3.93
N SER A 44 -2.72 2.67 4.59
CA SER A 44 -2.27 3.60 5.64
C SER A 44 -2.02 5.01 5.11
N ALA A 45 -1.44 5.14 3.91
CA ALA A 45 -1.29 6.43 3.22
C ALA A 45 -2.66 7.07 2.98
N SER A 46 -3.61 6.30 2.43
CA SER A 46 -4.98 6.80 2.17
C SER A 46 -5.69 7.28 3.45
N ILE A 47 -5.50 6.59 4.59
CA ILE A 47 -6.08 6.99 5.88
C ILE A 47 -5.41 8.25 6.43
N SER A 48 -4.10 8.41 6.24
CA SER A 48 -3.37 9.60 6.69
C SER A 48 -3.72 10.84 5.84
N GLU A 49 -4.01 10.64 4.55
CA GLU A 49 -4.50 11.68 3.63
C GLU A 49 -5.97 12.05 3.90
N THR A 50 -6.78 11.06 4.31
CA THR A 50 -8.16 11.26 4.74
C THR A 50 -8.18 11.55 6.24
N GLY A 51 -7.65 12.70 6.64
CA GLY A 51 -7.70 13.16 8.04
C GLY A 51 -9.14 13.27 8.55
N THR A 52 -9.72 12.15 9.00
CA THR A 52 -10.98 12.14 9.72
C THR A 52 -10.66 12.51 11.16
N THR A 53 -11.00 13.75 11.54
CA THR A 53 -11.34 14.06 12.92
C THR A 53 -12.24 12.93 13.42
N PRO A 54 -11.89 12.20 14.51
CA PRO A 54 -12.80 11.21 15.06
C PRO A 54 -14.14 11.90 15.36
N PRO A 55 -15.30 11.29 15.06
CA PRO A 55 -16.59 11.89 15.40
C PRO A 55 -16.54 12.24 16.88
N GLU A 56 -16.74 13.53 17.19
CA GLU A 56 -16.82 14.02 18.56
C GLU A 56 -17.74 13.06 19.33
N GLN A 57 -17.18 12.29 20.26
CA GLN A 57 -17.99 11.38 21.06
C GLN A 57 -18.82 12.26 21.98
N ALA A 58 -20.09 12.43 21.63
CA ALA A 58 -21.05 13.17 22.45
C ALA A 58 -21.11 12.51 23.84
N HIS A 59 -20.68 13.26 24.84
CA HIS A 59 -20.86 12.97 26.27
C HIS A 59 -22.28 13.29 26.71
#